data_AF-A0A3D3HA00-F1
#
_entry.id   AF-A0A3D3HA00-F1
#
_cell.length_a   1.000
_cell.length_b   1.000
_cell.length_c   1.000
_cell.angle_alpha   90.00
_cell.angle_beta   90.00
_cell.angle_gamma   90.00
#
_symmetry.space_group_name_H-M   'P 1'
#
loop_
_entity.id
_entity.type
_entity.pdbx_description
1 polymer ?
#
loop_
_entity_poly.entity_id
_entity_poly.type
_entity_poly.pdbx_seq_one_letter_code
_entity_poly.pdbx_strand_id
1 'polypeptide(L)'
;MTVERKPLLAFGPAEVVARPTQTPRDLPRLAKPGAGRQGERLTPQFKDLAAAFEAERARLSADTPEEIDPALVVVFDLAGSVKDFRNAINRIDGLEFLSELLGDQSDPDDDFHMTEREAGRTDKRVTHSLYLVMSNTKAIDELLRLFAQWQADPSASFEHGLGKFKTAFQQLTAIRRWGAEDRIRETGLRERWEETLSMVGQSVSTVLVEVELWHRRDAAQRAAAEAHVEEVITSSAGRVLDRSQIGEIEYHALLAELPIQQVQSVLTNGASAIRLLTTDDVMFVSPFTPMSVAPGTLEPVTQTNLARSDRVEGKPRIALLDGLPFTNHDTLQGRLSIDDPDGLGENYPVAARHHGTAMASLIIHGDLTDGGPALDRPLYVRPILQPHEFMPGHEQVVPNRLLPDVLHRAIRRIVKGEGNQPAAAPSVRVVNLSIGAQTRALTRRMSPVGRLLDWL
;
A
#
# COMPACT_ATOMS: atom_id res chain seq x y z
N MET A 1 -7.38 11.25 -42.83
CA MET A 1 -8.42 10.53 -42.06
C MET A 1 -8.80 11.43 -40.89
N THR A 2 -9.99 12.02 -40.93
CA THR A 2 -10.51 12.91 -39.88
C THR A 2 -10.76 12.08 -38.62
N VAL A 3 -9.98 12.29 -37.57
CA VAL A 3 -10.23 11.71 -36.26
C VAL A 3 -11.45 12.45 -35.70
N GLU A 4 -12.59 11.75 -35.67
CA GLU A 4 -13.81 12.24 -35.05
C GLU A 4 -13.52 12.47 -33.56
N ARG A 5 -13.43 13.74 -33.13
CA ARG A 5 -13.31 14.09 -31.71
C ARG A 5 -14.53 13.53 -30.99
N LYS A 6 -14.33 12.46 -30.22
CA LYS A 6 -15.39 11.92 -29.37
C LYS A 6 -15.85 13.06 -28.44
N PRO A 7 -17.14 13.39 -28.41
CA PRO A 7 -17.63 14.47 -27.56
C PRO A 7 -17.27 14.18 -26.11
N LEU A 8 -16.94 15.23 -25.36
CA LEU A 8 -16.85 15.15 -23.91
C LEU A 8 -18.15 14.53 -23.40
N LEU A 9 -18.03 13.44 -22.64
CA LEU A 9 -19.16 12.75 -22.04
C LEU A 9 -19.73 13.65 -20.93
N ALA A 10 -20.49 14.66 -21.34
CA ALA A 10 -21.32 15.43 -20.44
C ALA A 10 -22.46 14.51 -20.03
N PHE A 11 -22.37 13.95 -18.82
CA PHE A 11 -23.53 13.30 -18.22
C PHE A 11 -24.65 14.34 -18.15
N GLY A 12 -25.78 14.04 -18.78
CA GLY A 12 -26.99 14.84 -18.61
C GLY A 12 -27.39 14.91 -17.14
N PRO A 13 -28.31 15.81 -16.76
CA PRO A 13 -28.88 15.82 -15.42
C PRO A 13 -29.37 14.41 -15.06
N ALA A 14 -29.05 13.95 -13.84
CA ALA A 14 -29.37 12.60 -13.41
C ALA A 14 -30.89 12.36 -13.50
N GLU A 15 -31.31 11.41 -14.33
CA GLU A 15 -32.68 10.91 -14.33
C GLU A 15 -32.83 9.87 -13.22
N VAL A 16 -33.69 10.16 -12.25
CA VAL A 16 -34.08 9.19 -11.22
C VAL A 16 -35.07 8.21 -11.84
N VAL A 17 -34.54 7.14 -12.44
CA VAL A 17 -35.33 6.00 -12.90
C VAL A 17 -35.46 4.97 -11.79
N ALA A 18 -36.62 4.28 -11.73
CA ALA A 18 -36.79 3.14 -10.85
C ALA A 18 -35.72 2.09 -11.17
N ARG A 19 -35.00 1.62 -10.15
CA ARG A 19 -33.95 0.62 -10.32
C ARG A 19 -34.56 -0.61 -11.00
N PRO A 20 -34.04 -1.08 -12.14
CA PRO A 20 -34.56 -2.27 -12.79
C PRO A 20 -34.53 -3.44 -11.80
N THR A 21 -35.69 -4.02 -11.51
CA THR A 21 -35.78 -5.25 -10.74
C THR A 21 -35.32 -6.40 -11.62
N GLN A 22 -34.03 -6.75 -11.52
CA GLN A 22 -33.53 -8.00 -12.09
C GLN A 22 -33.95 -9.17 -11.21
N THR A 23 -34.40 -10.26 -11.83
CA THR A 23 -34.54 -11.55 -11.16
C THR A 23 -33.18 -11.90 -10.53
N PRO A 24 -33.12 -12.25 -9.23
CA PRO A 24 -31.85 -12.62 -8.62
C PRO A 24 -31.21 -13.75 -9.41
N ARG A 25 -30.00 -13.53 -9.94
CA ARG A 25 -29.23 -14.60 -10.57
C ARG A 25 -28.89 -15.64 -9.50
N ASP A 26 -29.09 -16.91 -9.80
CA ASP A 26 -28.65 -18.00 -8.93
C ASP A 26 -27.12 -18.09 -9.04
N LEU A 27 -26.44 -17.43 -8.11
CA LEU A 27 -24.99 -17.40 -8.07
C LEU A 27 -24.45 -18.68 -7.39
N PRO A 28 -23.28 -19.18 -7.81
CA PRO A 28 -22.63 -20.30 -7.15
C PRO A 28 -22.45 -20.03 -5.65
N ARG A 29 -22.71 -21.04 -4.81
CA ARG A 29 -22.62 -20.94 -3.35
C ARG A 29 -21.45 -21.75 -2.83
N LEU A 30 -20.74 -21.20 -1.85
CA LEU A 30 -19.68 -21.90 -1.16
C LEU A 30 -20.27 -23.02 -0.28
N ALA A 31 -19.93 -24.27 -0.59
CA ALA A 31 -20.06 -25.39 0.31
C ALA A 31 -18.96 -25.31 1.38
N LYS A 32 -19.31 -25.70 2.60
CA LYS A 32 -18.52 -25.49 3.81
C LYS A 32 -18.62 -26.73 4.69
N PRO A 33 -17.56 -27.09 5.43
CA PRO A 33 -17.61 -28.21 6.36
C PRO A 33 -18.58 -27.94 7.52
N GLY A 34 -19.14 -29.02 8.07
CA GLY A 34 -19.96 -28.96 9.29
C GLY A 34 -19.14 -28.63 10.54
N ALA A 35 -19.81 -28.29 11.64
CA ALA A 35 -19.14 -27.84 12.86
C ALA A 35 -18.18 -28.88 13.48
N GLY A 36 -18.54 -30.17 13.46
CA GLY A 36 -17.64 -31.23 13.92
C GLY A 36 -16.35 -31.31 13.10
N ARG A 37 -16.48 -31.26 11.77
CA ARG A 37 -15.33 -31.26 10.85
C ARG A 37 -14.46 -30.00 11.02
N GLN A 38 -15.08 -28.84 11.22
CA GLN A 38 -14.33 -27.62 11.57
C GLN A 38 -13.61 -27.75 12.91
N GLY A 39 -14.24 -28.39 13.90
CA GLY A 39 -13.62 -28.70 15.19
C GLY A 39 -12.33 -29.51 15.02
N GLU A 40 -12.35 -30.58 14.22
CA GLU A 40 -11.16 -31.37 13.89
C GLU A 40 -10.05 -30.55 13.23
N ARG A 41 -10.41 -29.70 12.25
CA ARG A 41 -9.45 -28.93 11.45
C ARG A 41 -8.82 -27.75 12.20
N LEU A 42 -9.62 -27.04 13.00
CA LEU A 42 -9.22 -25.75 13.57
C LEU A 42 -8.77 -25.84 15.02
N THR A 43 -9.24 -26.83 15.80
CA THR A 43 -8.83 -26.95 17.22
C THR A 43 -7.31 -27.05 17.40
N PRO A 44 -6.55 -27.79 16.58
CA PRO A 44 -5.08 -27.77 16.64
C PRO A 44 -4.50 -26.38 16.38
N GLN A 45 -5.01 -25.67 15.37
CA GLN A 45 -4.51 -24.34 14.99
C GLN A 45 -4.77 -23.30 16.07
N PHE A 46 -5.93 -23.36 16.72
CA PHE A 46 -6.26 -22.52 17.87
C PHE A 46 -5.34 -22.81 19.07
N LYS A 47 -4.95 -24.08 19.30
CA LYS A 47 -3.97 -24.43 20.34
C LYS A 47 -2.59 -23.89 20.02
N ASP A 48 -2.15 -24.00 18.77
CA ASP A 48 -0.86 -23.45 18.31
C ASP A 48 -0.84 -21.93 18.46
N LEU A 49 -1.97 -21.27 18.16
CA LEU A 49 -2.13 -19.84 18.36
C LEU A 49 -2.01 -19.47 19.84
N ALA A 50 -2.75 -20.14 20.73
CA ALA A 50 -2.66 -19.90 22.17
C ALA A 50 -1.23 -20.11 22.71
N ALA A 51 -0.55 -21.18 22.27
CA ALA A 51 0.84 -21.45 22.63
C ALA A 51 1.80 -20.33 22.17
N ALA A 52 1.54 -19.72 21.01
CA ALA A 52 2.33 -18.59 20.52
C ALA A 52 2.19 -17.34 21.39
N PHE A 53 0.99 -17.08 21.95
CA PHE A 53 0.77 -16.00 22.92
C PHE A 53 1.50 -16.28 24.24
N GLU A 54 1.42 -17.50 24.77
CA GLU A 54 2.13 -17.87 26.00
C GLU A 54 3.67 -17.77 25.85
N ALA A 55 4.20 -18.22 24.71
CA ALA A 55 5.63 -18.10 24.42
C ALA A 55 6.08 -16.64 24.35
N GLU A 56 5.26 -15.77 23.73
CA GLU A 56 5.54 -14.34 23.63
C GLU A 56 5.48 -13.65 25.01
N ARG A 57 4.48 -14.00 25.83
CA ARG A 57 4.37 -13.49 27.21
C ARG A 57 5.60 -13.86 28.03
N ALA A 58 6.05 -15.10 27.93
CA ALA A 58 7.26 -15.56 28.62
C ALA A 58 8.51 -14.78 28.19
N ARG A 59 8.60 -14.40 26.91
CA ARG A 59 9.69 -13.56 26.38
C ARG A 59 9.65 -12.15 26.96
N LEU A 60 8.49 -11.48 26.94
CA LEU A 60 8.34 -10.11 27.44
C LEU A 60 8.56 -10.00 28.96
N SER A 61 8.11 -11.02 29.71
CA SER A 61 8.27 -11.07 31.17
C SER A 61 9.73 -11.28 31.61
N ALA A 62 10.61 -11.74 30.72
CA ALA A 62 12.04 -11.86 31.00
C ALA A 62 12.73 -10.48 31.07
N ASP A 63 12.21 -9.49 30.35
CA ASP A 63 12.80 -8.16 30.21
C ASP A 63 12.16 -7.11 31.13
N THR A 64 10.95 -7.37 31.68
CA THR A 64 10.24 -6.45 32.57
C THR A 64 9.51 -7.21 33.70
N PRO A 65 9.59 -6.76 34.97
CA PRO A 65 8.92 -7.41 36.10
C PRO A 65 7.39 -7.21 36.15
N GLU A 66 6.80 -6.42 35.25
CA GLU A 66 5.35 -6.27 35.10
C GLU A 66 4.79 -7.29 34.11
N GLU A 67 3.59 -7.80 34.38
CA GLU A 67 2.90 -8.77 33.53
C GLU A 67 2.36 -8.06 32.26
N ILE A 68 3.14 -8.09 31.18
CA ILE A 68 2.78 -7.50 29.89
C ILE A 68 2.07 -8.56 29.04
N ASP A 69 0.80 -8.30 28.67
CA ASP A 69 0.08 -9.17 27.74
C ASP A 69 0.58 -8.92 26.31
N PRO A 70 1.06 -9.94 25.58
CA PRO A 70 1.57 -9.75 24.24
C PRO A 70 0.46 -9.35 23.26
N ALA A 71 0.79 -8.42 22.37
CA ALA A 71 -0.07 -8.03 21.25
C ALA A 71 0.45 -8.68 19.98
N LEU A 72 -0.28 -9.66 19.45
CA LEU A 72 0.07 -10.36 18.21
C LEU A 72 -1.02 -10.18 17.16
N VAL A 73 -0.63 -10.21 15.88
CA VAL A 73 -1.59 -10.19 14.79
C VAL A 73 -2.02 -11.60 14.42
N VAL A 74 -3.33 -11.81 14.45
CA VAL A 74 -4.01 -13.04 14.05
C VAL A 74 -4.56 -12.87 12.65
N VAL A 75 -4.35 -13.90 11.84
CA VAL A 75 -4.88 -14.03 10.49
C VAL A 75 -6.06 -14.97 10.52
N PHE A 76 -7.23 -14.48 10.13
CA PHE A 76 -8.37 -15.32 9.76
C PHE A 76 -8.35 -15.51 8.26
N ASP A 77 -7.99 -16.70 7.80
CA ASP A 77 -8.07 -17.08 6.39
C ASP A 77 -9.45 -17.68 6.12
N LEU A 78 -10.30 -16.94 5.39
CA LEU A 78 -11.66 -17.34 5.10
C LEU A 78 -11.81 -17.73 3.64
N ALA A 79 -12.43 -18.89 3.39
CA ALA A 79 -13.00 -19.21 2.09
C ALA A 79 -14.19 -18.26 1.84
N GLY A 80 -14.01 -17.34 0.89
CA GLY A 80 -14.91 -16.21 0.65
C GLY A 80 -14.65 -15.03 1.57
N SER A 81 -15.67 -14.22 1.81
CA SER A 81 -15.62 -13.07 2.72
C SER A 81 -16.83 -13.08 3.65
N VAL A 82 -16.71 -12.38 4.78
CA VAL A 82 -17.83 -12.20 5.72
C VAL A 82 -18.18 -10.74 5.76
N LYS A 83 -19.34 -10.40 5.16
CA LYS A 83 -19.84 -9.03 5.16
C LYS A 83 -19.97 -8.50 6.59
N ASP A 84 -19.43 -7.31 6.82
CA ASP A 84 -19.45 -6.59 8.10
C ASP A 84 -18.71 -7.31 9.24
N PHE A 85 -17.75 -8.21 8.94
CA PHE A 85 -17.04 -8.97 9.98
C PHE A 85 -16.23 -8.09 10.93
N ARG A 86 -15.64 -7.01 10.41
CA ARG A 86 -15.00 -5.95 11.22
C ARG A 86 -15.86 -5.50 12.41
N ASN A 87 -17.18 -5.38 12.23
CA ASN A 87 -18.09 -4.94 13.29
C ASN A 87 -18.21 -5.96 14.41
N ALA A 88 -18.11 -7.26 14.11
CA ALA A 88 -18.10 -8.31 15.12
C ALA A 88 -16.74 -8.43 15.80
N ILE A 89 -15.64 -8.30 15.05
CA ILE A 89 -14.28 -8.26 15.61
C ILE A 89 -14.17 -7.18 16.68
N ASN A 90 -14.60 -5.95 16.36
CA ASN A 90 -14.55 -4.81 17.29
C ASN A 90 -15.47 -4.94 18.53
N ARG A 91 -16.26 -6.00 18.66
CA ARG A 91 -17.09 -6.27 19.85
C ARG A 91 -16.36 -7.07 20.92
N ILE A 92 -15.30 -7.80 20.55
CA ILE A 92 -14.48 -8.53 21.52
C ILE A 92 -13.40 -7.59 22.04
N ASP A 93 -13.42 -7.35 23.34
CA ASP A 93 -12.41 -6.55 24.01
C ASP A 93 -11.01 -7.21 23.85
N GLY A 94 -10.04 -6.43 23.38
CA GLY A 94 -8.71 -6.93 23.01
C GLY A 94 -8.54 -7.36 21.55
N LEU A 95 -9.60 -7.38 20.73
CA LEU A 95 -9.47 -7.47 19.27
C LEU A 95 -9.55 -6.10 18.60
N GLU A 96 -8.61 -5.84 17.70
CA GLU A 96 -8.62 -4.68 16.82
C GLU A 96 -8.44 -5.12 15.37
N PHE A 97 -9.44 -4.84 14.53
CA PHE A 97 -9.31 -5.06 13.09
C PHE A 97 -8.29 -4.08 12.49
N LEU A 98 -7.30 -4.63 11.78
CA LEU A 98 -6.23 -3.87 11.12
C LEU A 98 -6.49 -3.72 9.62
N SER A 99 -6.71 -4.82 8.92
CA SER A 99 -6.87 -4.80 7.46
C SER A 99 -7.53 -6.08 6.93
N GLU A 100 -8.06 -6.00 5.71
CA GLU A 100 -8.57 -7.12 4.92
C GLU A 100 -7.75 -7.21 3.64
N LEU A 101 -7.16 -8.37 3.37
CA LEU A 101 -6.40 -8.64 2.15
C LEU A 101 -7.11 -9.69 1.31
N LEU A 102 -6.95 -9.61 -0.01
CA LEU A 102 -7.33 -10.71 -0.89
C LEU A 102 -6.34 -11.86 -0.67
N GLY A 103 -6.86 -13.02 -0.27
CA GLY A 103 -6.10 -14.24 -0.12
C GLY A 103 -5.90 -14.98 -1.44
N ASP A 104 -5.08 -16.03 -1.40
CA ASP A 104 -4.87 -16.90 -2.55
C ASP A 104 -6.17 -17.61 -2.98
N GLN A 105 -6.24 -17.97 -4.26
CA GLN A 105 -7.26 -18.89 -4.72
C GLN A 105 -6.80 -20.33 -4.48
N SER A 106 -7.65 -21.14 -3.87
CA SER A 106 -7.42 -22.57 -3.70
C SER A 106 -8.23 -23.39 -4.70
N ASP A 107 -7.72 -24.56 -5.06
CA ASP A 107 -8.50 -25.54 -5.80
C ASP A 107 -9.61 -26.11 -4.90
N PRO A 108 -10.80 -26.42 -5.45
CA PRO A 108 -11.92 -26.88 -4.65
C PRO A 108 -11.64 -28.26 -4.02
N ASP A 109 -11.83 -28.37 -2.72
CA ASP A 109 -11.67 -29.61 -1.97
C ASP A 109 -13.01 -30.10 -1.37
N ASP A 110 -12.97 -31.18 -0.58
CA ASP A 110 -14.15 -31.78 0.01
C ASP A 110 -14.82 -30.89 1.06
N ASP A 111 -14.04 -30.03 1.72
CA ASP A 111 -14.52 -29.12 2.75
C ASP A 111 -15.03 -27.80 2.10
N PHE A 112 -14.30 -27.23 1.14
CA PHE A 112 -14.57 -25.95 0.48
C PHE A 112 -14.59 -26.08 -1.04
N HIS A 113 -15.78 -25.90 -1.62
CA HIS A 113 -15.96 -25.87 -3.07
C HIS A 113 -17.20 -25.06 -3.45
N MET A 114 -17.25 -24.58 -4.70
CA MET A 114 -18.41 -23.86 -5.20
C MET A 114 -19.47 -24.86 -5.70
N THR A 115 -20.73 -24.61 -5.35
CA THR A 115 -21.90 -25.41 -5.76
C THR A 115 -22.88 -24.57 -6.57
N GLU A 116 -23.38 -25.11 -7.66
CA GLU A 116 -24.44 -24.53 -8.47
C GLU A 116 -25.67 -25.42 -8.40
N ARG A 117 -26.86 -24.82 -8.46
CA ARG A 117 -28.11 -25.56 -8.27
C ARG A 117 -28.34 -26.65 -9.32
N GLU A 118 -27.92 -26.41 -10.56
CA GLU A 118 -28.10 -27.35 -11.68
C GLU A 118 -26.89 -28.27 -11.86
N ALA A 119 -25.67 -27.75 -11.67
CA ALA A 119 -24.43 -28.50 -11.92
C ALA A 119 -23.87 -29.22 -10.68
N GLY A 120 -24.38 -28.95 -9.48
CA GLY A 120 -23.83 -29.50 -8.24
C GLY A 120 -22.45 -28.91 -7.91
N ARG A 121 -21.51 -29.75 -7.47
CA ARG A 121 -20.11 -29.33 -7.19
C ARG A 121 -19.43 -28.88 -8.48
N THR A 122 -18.70 -27.78 -8.41
CA THR A 122 -17.98 -27.19 -9.55
C THR A 122 -16.47 -27.16 -9.31
N ASP A 123 -15.70 -27.12 -10.40
CA ASP A 123 -14.23 -27.02 -10.37
C ASP A 123 -13.73 -25.57 -10.23
N LYS A 124 -14.61 -24.62 -9.89
CA LYS A 124 -14.23 -23.23 -9.71
C LYS A 124 -13.37 -23.08 -8.47
N ARG A 125 -12.21 -22.44 -8.63
CA ARG A 125 -11.32 -22.09 -7.51
C ARG A 125 -12.05 -21.25 -6.47
N VAL A 126 -11.78 -21.54 -5.21
CA VAL A 126 -12.33 -20.82 -4.06
C VAL A 126 -11.45 -19.60 -3.81
N THR A 127 -12.06 -18.42 -3.72
CA THR A 127 -11.33 -17.18 -3.42
C THR A 127 -11.28 -16.98 -1.91
N HIS A 128 -10.14 -16.58 -1.37
CA HIS A 128 -9.97 -16.35 0.05
C HIS A 128 -9.92 -14.86 0.41
N SER A 129 -10.27 -14.54 1.64
CA SER A 129 -10.05 -13.22 2.25
C SER A 129 -9.32 -13.39 3.58
N LEU A 130 -8.25 -12.62 3.77
CA LEU A 130 -7.46 -12.63 4.99
C LEU A 130 -7.84 -11.44 5.86
N TYR A 131 -8.40 -11.70 7.03
CA TYR A 131 -8.67 -10.65 8.02
C TYR A 131 -7.53 -10.61 9.03
N LEU A 132 -6.87 -9.45 9.12
CA LEU A 132 -5.74 -9.20 10.02
C LEU A 132 -6.26 -8.49 11.26
N VAL A 133 -6.08 -9.13 12.41
CA VAL A 133 -6.66 -8.69 13.69
C VAL A 133 -5.58 -8.67 14.75
N MET A 134 -5.26 -7.48 15.27
CA MET A 134 -4.45 -7.37 16.48
C MET A 134 -5.23 -7.99 17.64
N SER A 135 -4.58 -8.87 18.39
CA SER A 135 -5.20 -9.61 19.48
C SER A 135 -4.27 -9.66 20.68
N ASN A 136 -4.85 -9.74 21.87
CA ASN A 136 -4.17 -10.05 23.12
C ASN A 136 -4.64 -11.42 23.64
N THR A 137 -4.07 -11.92 24.74
CA THR A 137 -4.37 -13.29 25.18
C THR A 137 -5.82 -13.43 25.64
N LYS A 138 -6.36 -12.42 26.35
CA LYS A 138 -7.78 -12.39 26.76
C LYS A 138 -8.73 -12.54 25.56
N ALA A 139 -8.42 -11.89 24.45
CA ALA A 139 -9.23 -11.96 23.25
C ALA A 139 -9.15 -13.33 22.55
N ILE A 140 -7.99 -13.99 22.59
CA ILE A 140 -7.83 -15.37 22.09
C ILE A 140 -8.65 -16.35 22.93
N ASP A 141 -8.64 -16.21 24.25
CA ASP A 141 -9.45 -17.04 25.15
C ASP A 141 -10.95 -16.89 24.85
N GLU A 142 -11.40 -15.67 24.56
CA GLU A 142 -12.79 -15.43 24.16
C GLU A 142 -13.11 -16.03 22.79
N LEU A 143 -12.22 -15.95 21.81
CA LEU A 143 -12.38 -16.61 20.51
C LEU A 143 -12.48 -18.13 20.65
N LEU A 144 -11.63 -18.72 21.49
CA LEU A 144 -11.67 -20.14 21.85
C LEU A 144 -12.99 -20.53 22.49
N ARG A 145 -13.48 -19.73 23.45
CA ARG A 145 -14.77 -19.93 24.11
C ARG A 145 -15.93 -19.91 23.10
N LEU A 146 -15.95 -18.92 22.21
CA LEU A 146 -16.96 -18.81 21.15
C LEU A 146 -16.88 -20.00 20.19
N PHE A 147 -15.68 -20.42 19.81
CA PHE A 147 -15.50 -21.56 18.91
C PHE A 147 -15.98 -22.86 19.55
N ALA A 148 -15.66 -23.10 20.82
CA ALA A 148 -16.15 -24.26 21.57
C ALA A 148 -17.68 -24.25 21.73
N GLN A 149 -18.27 -23.08 22.02
CA GLN A 149 -19.72 -22.92 22.11
C GLN A 149 -20.40 -23.25 20.78
N TRP A 150 -19.84 -22.78 19.66
CA TRP A 150 -20.36 -23.08 18.32
C TRP A 150 -20.20 -24.55 17.93
N GLN A 151 -19.10 -25.21 18.31
CA GLN A 151 -18.93 -26.64 18.07
C GLN A 151 -19.96 -27.48 18.83
N ALA A 152 -20.22 -27.13 20.11
CA ALA A 152 -21.17 -27.85 20.95
C ALA A 152 -22.61 -27.68 20.47
N ASP A 153 -23.00 -26.45 20.07
CA ASP A 153 -24.30 -26.16 19.48
C ASP A 153 -24.19 -25.08 18.39
N PRO A 154 -24.11 -25.49 17.11
CA PRO A 154 -24.04 -24.55 15.99
C PRO A 154 -25.27 -23.64 15.87
N SER A 155 -26.41 -24.06 16.44
CA SER A 155 -27.67 -23.33 16.39
C SER A 155 -27.80 -22.27 17.49
N ALA A 156 -27.10 -22.43 18.62
CA ALA A 156 -27.18 -21.54 19.80
C ALA A 156 -26.92 -20.07 19.49
N SER A 157 -27.82 -19.14 19.82
CA SER A 157 -27.57 -17.72 19.57
C SER A 157 -26.33 -17.21 20.34
N PHE A 158 -25.47 -16.47 19.65
CA PHE A 158 -24.43 -15.68 20.30
C PHE A 158 -25.01 -14.37 20.81
N GLU A 159 -24.28 -13.71 21.71
CA GLU A 159 -24.60 -12.36 22.14
C GLU A 159 -24.73 -11.41 20.94
N HIS A 160 -25.51 -10.35 21.14
CA HIS A 160 -25.79 -9.40 20.08
C HIS A 160 -24.49 -8.81 19.50
N GLY A 161 -24.33 -8.89 18.17
CA GLY A 161 -23.14 -8.43 17.45
C GLY A 161 -22.08 -9.50 17.20
N LEU A 162 -22.09 -10.63 17.92
CA LEU A 162 -21.09 -11.70 17.75
C LEU A 162 -21.50 -12.78 16.73
N GLY A 163 -22.74 -12.76 16.24
CA GLY A 163 -23.26 -13.79 15.32
C GLY A 163 -22.43 -13.99 14.04
N LYS A 164 -21.67 -12.99 13.60
CA LYS A 164 -20.77 -13.10 12.43
C LYS A 164 -19.61 -14.06 12.65
N PHE A 165 -19.19 -14.30 13.90
CA PHE A 165 -18.16 -15.29 14.20
C PHE A 165 -18.60 -16.71 13.81
N LYS A 166 -19.90 -17.03 13.89
CA LYS A 166 -20.39 -18.32 13.37
C LYS A 166 -20.15 -18.46 11.87
N THR A 167 -20.45 -17.41 11.11
CA THR A 167 -20.20 -17.40 9.65
C THR A 167 -18.71 -17.47 9.35
N ALA A 168 -17.88 -16.76 10.15
CA ALA A 168 -16.44 -16.85 10.05
C ALA A 168 -15.95 -18.28 10.33
N PHE A 169 -16.33 -18.91 11.44
CA PHE A 169 -15.95 -20.29 11.78
C PHE A 169 -16.36 -21.31 10.71
N GLN A 170 -17.52 -21.12 10.07
CA GLN A 170 -17.93 -21.96 8.94
C GLN A 170 -17.01 -21.81 7.72
N GLN A 171 -16.52 -20.60 7.47
CA GLN A 171 -15.68 -20.25 6.31
C GLN A 171 -14.18 -20.33 6.60
N LEU A 172 -13.79 -20.48 7.86
CA LEU A 172 -12.40 -20.44 8.30
C LEU A 172 -11.66 -21.67 7.76
N THR A 173 -10.70 -21.43 6.87
CA THR A 173 -9.81 -22.46 6.35
C THR A 173 -8.61 -22.62 7.27
N ALA A 174 -8.08 -21.51 7.79
CA ALA A 174 -6.97 -21.48 8.73
C ALA A 174 -7.04 -20.27 9.67
N ILE A 175 -6.50 -20.45 10.89
CA ILE A 175 -6.26 -19.36 11.85
C ILE A 175 -4.84 -19.48 12.40
N ARG A 176 -4.07 -18.38 12.35
CA ARG A 176 -2.65 -18.40 12.73
C ARG A 176 -2.11 -17.00 13.03
N ARG A 177 -0.91 -16.93 13.61
CA ARG A 177 -0.16 -15.69 13.76
C ARG A 177 0.35 -15.17 12.40
N TRP A 178 0.43 -13.86 12.24
CA TRP A 178 1.15 -13.21 11.15
C TRP A 178 2.65 -13.46 11.27
N GLY A 179 3.18 -14.28 10.36
CA GLY A 179 4.54 -14.82 10.43
C GLY A 179 5.53 -14.08 9.53
N ALA A 180 6.80 -14.48 9.62
CA ALA A 180 7.88 -13.87 8.85
C ALA A 180 7.67 -13.95 7.33
N GLU A 181 7.13 -15.06 6.85
CA GLU A 181 6.85 -15.24 5.43
C GLU A 181 5.74 -14.30 4.93
N ASP A 182 4.71 -14.03 5.76
CA ASP A 182 3.61 -13.17 5.34
C ASP A 182 4.04 -11.70 5.14
N ARG A 183 5.05 -11.26 5.89
CA ARG A 183 5.62 -9.90 5.79
C ARG A 183 6.29 -9.65 4.44
N ILE A 184 6.64 -10.70 3.67
CA ILE A 184 7.42 -10.57 2.43
C ILE A 184 6.77 -11.24 1.21
N ARG A 185 5.86 -12.21 1.41
CA ARG A 185 5.27 -13.01 0.32
C ARG A 185 4.65 -12.16 -0.79
N GLU A 186 3.98 -11.08 -0.43
CA GLU A 186 3.24 -10.21 -1.36
C GLU A 186 3.97 -8.88 -1.64
N THR A 187 5.27 -8.80 -1.33
CA THR A 187 6.03 -7.56 -1.44
C THR A 187 7.05 -7.56 -2.58
N GLY A 188 7.35 -8.72 -3.17
CA GLY A 188 8.39 -8.86 -4.18
C GLY A 188 9.82 -8.77 -3.62
N LEU A 189 9.96 -8.82 -2.28
CA LEU A 189 11.26 -8.64 -1.63
C LEU A 189 12.22 -9.79 -1.93
N ARG A 190 11.73 -11.04 -1.90
CA ARG A 190 12.56 -12.23 -2.12
C ARG A 190 13.13 -12.22 -3.54
N GLU A 191 12.27 -12.03 -4.53
CA GLU A 191 12.64 -11.95 -5.94
C GLU A 191 13.66 -10.83 -6.16
N ARG A 192 13.41 -9.65 -5.58
CA ARG A 192 14.34 -8.51 -5.72
C ARG A 192 15.70 -8.78 -5.08
N TRP A 193 15.74 -9.48 -3.96
CA TRP A 193 16.98 -9.85 -3.29
C TRP A 193 17.77 -10.91 -4.06
N GLU A 194 17.09 -11.90 -4.64
CA GLU A 194 17.69 -12.90 -5.53
C GLU A 194 18.31 -12.24 -6.78
N GLU A 195 17.59 -11.31 -7.40
CA GLU A 195 18.10 -10.48 -8.49
C GLU A 195 19.35 -9.68 -8.07
N THR A 196 19.30 -9.05 -6.90
CA THR A 196 20.40 -8.20 -6.41
C THR A 196 21.68 -9.03 -6.22
N LEU A 197 21.58 -10.21 -5.59
CA LEU A 197 22.74 -11.09 -5.40
C LEU A 197 23.25 -11.71 -6.70
N SER A 198 22.36 -12.04 -7.64
CA SER A 198 22.77 -12.63 -8.91
C SER A 198 23.46 -11.62 -9.84
N MET A 199 23.02 -10.36 -9.86
CA MET A 199 23.59 -9.34 -10.74
C MET A 199 24.86 -8.69 -10.19
N VAL A 200 24.91 -8.39 -8.88
CA VAL A 200 25.97 -7.54 -8.30
C VAL A 200 26.87 -8.29 -7.32
N GLY A 201 26.50 -9.53 -6.96
CA GLY A 201 27.26 -10.36 -6.04
C GLY A 201 27.49 -9.68 -4.69
N GLN A 202 28.69 -9.85 -4.12
CA GLN A 202 29.08 -9.23 -2.85
C GLN A 202 29.58 -7.78 -2.98
N SER A 203 29.47 -7.17 -4.17
CA SER A 203 29.92 -5.78 -4.38
C SER A 203 28.98 -4.76 -3.74
N VAL A 204 27.75 -5.16 -3.41
CA VAL A 204 26.77 -4.36 -2.66
C VAL A 204 26.92 -4.68 -1.18
N SER A 205 27.16 -3.64 -0.36
CA SER A 205 27.26 -3.77 1.10
C SER A 205 25.89 -3.72 1.79
N THR A 206 24.93 -2.98 1.22
CA THR A 206 23.62 -2.72 1.82
C THR A 206 22.49 -2.68 0.80
N VAL A 207 21.28 -3.05 1.22
CA VAL A 207 20.04 -2.90 0.44
C VAL A 207 19.07 -1.96 1.14
N LEU A 208 18.22 -1.28 0.37
CA LEU A 208 17.15 -0.44 0.90
C LEU A 208 15.83 -1.21 0.95
N VAL A 209 15.12 -1.06 2.06
CA VAL A 209 13.78 -1.62 2.26
C VAL A 209 12.86 -0.59 2.87
N GLU A 210 11.58 -0.66 2.50
CA GLU A 210 10.51 0.00 3.24
C GLU A 210 9.89 -1.00 4.19
N VAL A 211 9.91 -0.67 5.48
CA VAL A 211 9.33 -1.44 6.57
C VAL A 211 8.02 -0.75 6.97
N GLU A 212 6.89 -1.33 6.57
CA GLU A 212 5.57 -0.88 7.00
C GLU A 212 5.25 -1.51 8.37
N LEU A 213 4.90 -0.67 9.34
CA LEU A 213 4.49 -1.05 10.69
C LEU A 213 2.96 -1.11 10.76
N TRP A 214 2.43 -1.86 11.73
CA TRP A 214 1.02 -1.79 12.05
C TRP A 214 0.67 -0.39 12.58
N HIS A 215 -0.21 0.32 11.88
CA HIS A 215 -0.64 1.63 12.32
C HIS A 215 -1.63 1.52 13.50
N ARG A 216 -1.09 1.61 14.72
CA ARG A 216 -1.89 1.60 15.97
C ARG A 216 -2.69 2.90 16.11
N ARG A 217 -3.87 2.87 16.73
CA ARG A 217 -4.66 4.10 16.99
C ARG A 217 -4.01 5.03 18.01
N ASP A 218 -3.42 4.45 19.06
CA ASP A 218 -2.75 5.20 20.11
C ASP A 218 -1.37 5.68 19.67
N ALA A 219 -1.07 6.97 19.91
CA ALA A 219 0.17 7.58 19.46
C ALA A 219 1.40 7.10 20.24
N ALA A 220 1.26 6.80 21.54
CA ALA A 220 2.35 6.28 22.34
C ALA A 220 2.70 4.85 21.93
N GLN A 221 1.69 4.01 21.64
CA GLN A 221 1.89 2.68 21.07
C GLN A 221 2.57 2.71 19.71
N ARG A 222 2.20 3.65 18.82
CA ARG A 222 2.92 3.85 17.54
C ARG A 222 4.37 4.21 17.78
N ALA A 223 4.66 5.17 18.67
CA ALA A 223 6.03 5.59 18.97
C ALA A 223 6.87 4.45 19.57
N ALA A 224 6.29 3.65 20.46
CA ALA A 224 6.95 2.48 21.04
C ALA A 224 7.27 1.41 20.00
N ALA A 225 6.32 1.10 19.11
CA ALA A 225 6.52 0.16 18.00
C ALA A 225 7.63 0.64 17.04
N GLU A 226 7.64 1.93 16.71
CA GLU A 226 8.70 2.53 15.88
C GLU A 226 10.08 2.39 16.52
N ALA A 227 10.19 2.75 17.81
CA ALA A 227 11.44 2.67 18.54
C ALA A 227 11.96 1.23 18.63
N HIS A 228 11.07 0.25 18.87
CA HIS A 228 11.43 -1.16 18.91
C HIS A 228 11.93 -1.65 17.53
N VAL A 229 11.26 -1.30 16.43
CA VAL A 229 11.73 -1.69 15.09
C VAL A 229 13.05 -1.00 14.73
N GLU A 230 13.24 0.27 15.11
CA GLU A 230 14.51 0.98 14.94
C GLU A 230 15.65 0.29 15.71
N GLU A 231 15.40 -0.20 16.93
CA GLU A 231 16.35 -1.00 17.70
C GLU A 231 16.67 -2.34 17.00
N VAL A 232 15.65 -3.03 16.47
CA VAL A 232 15.85 -4.29 15.73
C VAL A 232 16.73 -4.09 14.49
N ILE A 233 16.50 -3.00 13.76
CA ILE A 233 17.30 -2.63 12.57
C ILE A 233 18.74 -2.29 12.97
N THR A 234 18.93 -1.46 13.99
CA THR A 234 20.26 -0.99 14.41
C THR A 234 21.10 -2.08 15.07
N SER A 235 20.51 -2.93 15.91
CA SER A 235 21.17 -4.12 16.50
C SER A 235 21.58 -5.16 15.44
N SER A 236 20.95 -5.09 14.26
CA SER A 236 21.25 -5.90 13.09
C SER A 236 22.25 -5.23 12.13
N ALA A 237 22.95 -4.19 12.59
CA ALA A 237 23.88 -3.33 11.84
C ALA A 237 23.24 -2.60 10.63
N GLY A 238 21.91 -2.47 10.61
CA GLY A 238 21.18 -1.62 9.68
C GLY A 238 21.04 -0.18 10.19
N ARG A 239 20.40 0.65 9.37
CA ARG A 239 20.18 2.07 9.68
C ARG A 239 18.84 2.56 9.14
N VAL A 240 18.11 3.35 9.93
CA VAL A 240 16.91 4.04 9.46
C VAL A 240 17.30 5.34 8.76
N LEU A 241 16.79 5.56 7.54
CA LEU A 241 17.06 6.73 6.71
C LEU A 241 15.93 7.76 6.72
N ASP A 242 14.69 7.28 6.79
CA ASP A 242 13.50 8.09 6.75
C ASP A 242 12.37 7.42 7.51
N ARG A 243 11.39 8.21 7.93
CA ARG A 243 10.22 7.74 8.68
C ARG A 243 8.99 8.57 8.30
N SER A 244 7.84 7.93 8.20
CA SER A 244 6.59 8.65 7.91
C SER A 244 5.41 8.04 8.66
N GLN A 245 4.54 8.92 9.12
CA GLN A 245 3.24 8.60 9.72
C GLN A 245 2.18 9.47 9.05
N ILE A 246 1.23 8.84 8.36
CA ILE A 246 0.09 9.49 7.71
C ILE A 246 -1.17 8.83 8.24
N GLY A 247 -1.75 9.44 9.28
CA GLY A 247 -2.88 8.87 10.01
C GLY A 247 -4.13 8.73 9.15
N GLU A 248 -4.32 9.63 8.18
CA GLU A 248 -5.47 9.62 7.28
C GLU A 248 -5.58 8.37 6.40
N ILE A 249 -4.47 7.67 6.18
CA ILE A 249 -4.41 6.44 5.38
C ILE A 249 -3.85 5.25 6.17
N GLU A 250 -3.73 5.38 7.49
CA GLU A 250 -3.15 4.37 8.38
C GLU A 250 -1.79 3.87 7.87
N TYR A 251 -0.92 4.82 7.46
CA TYR A 251 0.43 4.54 7.00
C TYR A 251 1.44 4.89 8.09
N HIS A 252 2.25 3.92 8.47
CA HIS A 252 3.39 4.09 9.36
C HIS A 252 4.53 3.26 8.81
N ALA A 253 5.62 3.90 8.40
CA ALA A 253 6.72 3.17 7.78
C ALA A 253 8.08 3.80 8.08
N LEU A 254 9.09 2.93 8.02
CA LEU A 254 10.50 3.28 8.06
C LEU A 254 11.15 2.92 6.73
N LEU A 255 12.00 3.81 6.22
CA LEU A 255 12.96 3.48 5.17
C LEU A 255 14.26 3.08 5.84
N ALA A 256 14.75 1.88 5.55
CA ALA A 256 15.93 1.34 6.21
C ALA A 256 16.95 0.76 5.23
N GLU A 257 18.23 0.91 5.58
CA GLU A 257 19.36 0.17 5.03
C GLU A 257 19.57 -1.10 5.85
N LEU A 258 19.68 -2.23 5.15
CA LEU A 258 20.05 -3.52 5.75
C LEU A 258 21.38 -4.01 5.16
N PRO A 259 22.28 -4.57 5.99
CA PRO A 259 23.49 -5.22 5.49
C PRO A 259 23.16 -6.39 4.57
N ILE A 260 23.99 -6.60 3.55
CA ILE A 260 23.81 -7.69 2.58
C ILE A 260 23.81 -9.08 3.23
N GLN A 261 24.43 -9.22 4.42
CA GLN A 261 24.42 -10.46 5.20
C GLN A 261 23.02 -10.85 5.69
N GLN A 262 22.16 -9.87 5.98
CA GLN A 262 20.76 -10.13 6.34
C GLN A 262 20.00 -10.73 5.15
N VAL A 263 20.25 -10.19 3.95
CA VAL A 263 19.67 -10.69 2.69
C VAL A 263 20.07 -12.14 2.45
N GLN A 264 21.37 -12.43 2.54
CA GLN A 264 21.90 -13.78 2.38
C GLN A 264 21.30 -14.77 3.39
N SER A 265 21.16 -14.34 4.65
CA SER A 265 20.54 -15.15 5.70
C SER A 265 19.10 -15.52 5.34
N VAL A 266 18.30 -14.56 4.87
CA VAL A 266 16.90 -14.83 4.47
C VAL A 266 16.81 -15.76 3.26
N LEU A 267 17.67 -15.55 2.25
CA LEU A 267 17.63 -16.38 1.04
C LEU A 267 18.14 -17.82 1.30
N THR A 268 19.03 -18.01 2.28
CA THR A 268 19.57 -19.33 2.62
C THR A 268 18.70 -20.07 3.64
N ASN A 269 18.22 -19.38 4.67
CA ASN A 269 17.61 -19.97 5.86
C ASN A 269 16.10 -19.64 5.99
N GLY A 270 15.54 -18.88 5.05
CA GLY A 270 14.14 -18.46 5.04
C GLY A 270 13.88 -17.14 5.80
N ALA A 271 12.65 -16.63 5.71
CA ALA A 271 12.27 -15.33 6.25
C ALA A 271 12.54 -15.18 7.76
N SER A 272 12.35 -16.25 8.54
CA SER A 272 12.55 -16.24 9.99
C SER A 272 14.01 -16.10 10.43
N ALA A 273 14.97 -16.08 9.50
CA ALA A 273 16.40 -16.04 9.80
C ALA A 273 16.89 -14.67 10.31
N ILE A 274 16.06 -13.62 10.22
CA ILE A 274 16.41 -12.27 10.66
C ILE A 274 15.34 -11.71 11.59
N ARG A 275 15.78 -10.97 12.62
CA ARG A 275 14.89 -10.41 13.66
C ARG A 275 13.83 -9.47 13.09
N LEU A 276 14.18 -8.69 12.06
CA LEU A 276 13.25 -7.75 11.42
C LEU A 276 11.97 -8.45 10.94
N LEU A 277 12.10 -9.64 10.34
CA LEU A 277 10.95 -10.38 9.80
C LEU A 277 10.22 -11.20 10.87
N THR A 278 10.78 -11.37 12.06
CA THR A 278 10.09 -12.01 13.19
C THR A 278 9.48 -11.00 14.17
N THR A 279 9.67 -9.70 13.93
CA THR A 279 9.16 -8.61 14.79
C THR A 279 7.66 -8.37 14.56
N ASP A 280 6.86 -8.43 15.62
CA ASP A 280 5.39 -8.34 15.53
C ASP A 280 4.87 -6.97 15.10
N ASP A 281 5.60 -5.90 15.41
CA ASP A 281 5.26 -4.53 14.99
C ASP A 281 5.32 -4.33 13.46
N VAL A 282 6.04 -5.21 12.75
CA VAL A 282 6.21 -5.14 11.29
C VAL A 282 5.04 -5.82 10.58
N MET A 283 4.35 -5.05 9.73
CA MET A 283 3.30 -5.54 8.83
C MET A 283 3.91 -6.10 7.55
N PHE A 284 4.72 -5.30 6.85
CA PHE A 284 5.35 -5.69 5.59
C PHE A 284 6.77 -5.18 5.48
N VAL A 285 7.63 -5.92 4.78
CA VAL A 285 8.93 -5.44 4.31
C VAL A 285 8.95 -5.55 2.80
N SER A 286 9.05 -4.41 2.13
CA SER A 286 9.06 -4.30 0.68
C SER A 286 10.41 -3.80 0.20
N PRO A 287 10.88 -4.23 -1.00
CA PRO A 287 12.09 -3.65 -1.56
C PRO A 287 11.86 -2.16 -1.81
N PHE A 288 12.87 -1.35 -1.53
CA PHE A 288 12.84 0.06 -1.85
C PHE A 288 13.78 0.33 -3.03
N THR A 289 13.22 0.81 -4.12
CA THR A 289 13.96 1.30 -5.28
C THR A 289 13.30 2.61 -5.68
N PRO A 290 14.00 3.75 -5.57
CA PRO A 290 13.48 5.02 -6.04
C PRO A 290 12.97 4.86 -7.46
N MET A 291 11.76 5.35 -7.70
CA MET A 291 11.21 5.30 -9.04
C MET A 291 12.05 6.20 -9.95
N SER A 292 12.49 5.67 -11.09
CA SER A 292 13.22 6.41 -12.11
C SER A 292 12.42 6.49 -13.41
N VAL A 293 12.51 7.63 -14.08
CA VAL A 293 11.97 7.89 -15.40
C VAL A 293 13.13 8.06 -16.37
N ALA A 294 13.08 7.31 -17.48
CA ALA A 294 14.04 7.43 -18.56
C ALA A 294 13.79 8.71 -19.38
N PRO A 295 14.82 9.31 -20.00
CA PRO A 295 14.61 10.40 -20.94
C PRO A 295 13.78 9.90 -22.12
N GLY A 296 13.04 10.80 -22.77
CA GLY A 296 12.36 10.48 -24.02
C GLY A 296 13.35 9.96 -25.06
N THR A 297 13.14 8.74 -25.55
CA THR A 297 14.05 8.03 -26.46
C THR A 297 13.73 8.24 -27.94
N LEU A 298 12.68 9.00 -28.25
CA LEU A 298 12.24 9.22 -29.62
C LEU A 298 12.98 10.41 -30.21
N GLU A 299 13.69 10.18 -31.32
CA GLU A 299 13.97 11.27 -32.23
C GLU A 299 12.63 11.87 -32.69
N PRO A 300 12.49 13.21 -32.67
CA PRO A 300 11.25 13.84 -33.05
C PRO A 300 10.92 13.47 -34.50
N VAL A 301 9.81 12.75 -34.70
CA VAL A 301 9.29 12.36 -36.02
C VAL A 301 8.99 13.61 -36.86
N THR A 302 8.71 14.74 -36.20
CA THR A 302 8.51 16.05 -36.80
C THR A 302 8.90 17.14 -35.80
N GLN A 303 9.56 18.19 -36.26
CA GLN A 303 9.84 19.38 -35.46
C GLN A 303 8.73 20.41 -35.66
N THR A 304 8.11 20.85 -34.57
CA THR A 304 7.10 21.91 -34.59
C THR A 304 7.71 23.16 -33.97
N ASN A 305 7.76 24.24 -34.75
CA ASN A 305 8.16 25.55 -34.24
C ASN A 305 6.97 26.18 -33.51
N LEU A 306 6.97 26.04 -32.19
CA LEU A 306 6.08 26.81 -31.33
C LEU A 306 6.64 28.22 -31.17
N ALA A 307 5.77 29.20 -31.29
CA ALA A 307 6.14 30.58 -30.99
C ALA A 307 6.57 30.71 -29.52
N ARG A 308 7.40 31.72 -29.26
CA ARG A 308 7.73 32.10 -27.89
C ARG A 308 6.45 32.37 -27.12
N SER A 309 6.38 31.82 -25.92
CA SER A 309 5.20 31.94 -25.07
C SER A 309 5.07 33.32 -24.47
N ASP A 310 3.88 33.91 -24.59
CA ASP A 310 3.51 35.08 -23.80
C ASP A 310 3.38 34.70 -22.32
N ARG A 311 3.72 35.65 -21.45
CA ARG A 311 3.49 35.52 -20.01
C ARG A 311 2.00 35.42 -19.72
N VAL A 312 1.61 34.49 -18.86
CA VAL A 312 0.24 34.33 -18.39
C VAL A 312 0.12 34.69 -16.91
N GLU A 313 -1.02 35.24 -16.52
CA GLU A 313 -1.31 35.64 -15.15
C GLU A 313 -2.47 34.84 -14.55
N GLY A 314 -2.66 35.01 -13.24
CA GLY A 314 -3.72 34.36 -12.49
C GLY A 314 -3.26 33.14 -11.72
N LYS A 315 -4.18 32.61 -10.91
CA LYS A 315 -3.94 31.46 -10.03
C LYS A 315 -3.94 30.13 -10.80
N PRO A 316 -2.98 29.22 -10.59
CA PRO A 316 -2.90 27.94 -11.31
C PRO A 316 -4.12 27.05 -11.04
N ARG A 317 -4.53 26.26 -12.04
CA ARG A 317 -5.59 25.25 -11.93
C ARG A 317 -5.07 23.82 -12.00
N ILE A 318 -3.90 23.66 -12.62
CA ILE A 318 -3.22 22.38 -12.79
C ILE A 318 -1.90 22.46 -12.01
N ALA A 319 -1.56 21.38 -11.31
CA ALA A 319 -0.25 21.18 -10.70
C ALA A 319 0.47 20.02 -11.38
N LEU A 320 1.77 20.14 -11.54
CA LEU A 320 2.68 19.10 -12.00
C LEU A 320 3.57 18.67 -10.83
N LEU A 321 3.49 17.40 -10.43
CA LEU A 321 4.41 16.76 -9.48
C LEU A 321 5.39 15.89 -10.27
N ASP A 322 6.56 16.44 -10.59
CA ASP A 322 7.50 15.82 -11.54
C ASP A 322 8.95 16.33 -11.33
N GLY A 323 9.84 16.20 -12.30
CA GLY A 323 11.15 16.84 -12.33
C GLY A 323 11.05 18.35 -12.52
N LEU A 324 12.14 19.05 -12.25
CA LEU A 324 12.20 20.50 -12.42
C LEU A 324 12.27 20.84 -13.92
N PRO A 325 11.33 21.62 -14.48
CA PRO A 325 11.38 21.98 -15.89
C PRO A 325 12.53 22.93 -16.23
N PHE A 326 12.93 22.95 -17.49
CA PHE A 326 13.75 24.01 -18.04
C PHE A 326 12.94 25.31 -18.15
N THR A 327 12.93 26.10 -17.09
CA THR A 327 12.05 27.26 -16.90
C THR A 327 12.25 28.38 -17.93
N ASN A 328 13.43 28.49 -18.52
CA ASN A 328 13.76 29.51 -19.51
C ASN A 328 13.58 29.04 -20.96
N HIS A 329 12.98 27.87 -21.18
CA HIS A 329 12.60 27.42 -22.52
C HIS A 329 11.62 28.42 -23.16
N ASP A 330 11.81 28.76 -24.43
CA ASP A 330 11.05 29.82 -25.12
C ASP A 330 9.52 29.59 -25.07
N THR A 331 9.08 28.33 -25.02
CA THR A 331 7.66 27.94 -24.98
C THR A 331 7.10 27.73 -23.57
N LEU A 332 7.92 27.91 -22.51
CA LEU A 332 7.51 27.72 -21.12
C LEU A 332 7.75 28.96 -20.25
N GLN A 333 8.70 29.82 -20.63
CA GLN A 333 9.06 31.01 -19.88
C GLN A 333 7.83 31.89 -19.65
N GLY A 334 7.62 32.31 -18.40
CA GLY A 334 6.47 33.14 -18.02
C GLY A 334 5.14 32.38 -17.88
N ARG A 335 5.13 31.05 -18.04
CA ARG A 335 3.94 30.19 -17.85
C ARG A 335 4.03 29.21 -16.69
N LEU A 336 5.18 29.12 -16.02
CA LEU A 336 5.40 28.21 -14.89
C LEU A 336 5.43 28.96 -13.56
N SER A 337 4.81 28.39 -12.53
CA SER A 337 4.92 28.81 -11.13
C SER A 337 5.63 27.69 -10.37
N ILE A 338 6.94 27.83 -10.18
CA ILE A 338 7.77 26.82 -9.49
C ILE A 338 7.69 27.03 -7.98
N ASP A 339 7.29 25.99 -7.23
CA ASP A 339 7.41 25.89 -5.76
C ASP A 339 8.40 24.76 -5.45
N ASP A 340 9.63 25.11 -5.08
CA ASP A 340 10.71 24.16 -4.77
C ASP A 340 11.21 24.32 -3.33
N PRO A 341 10.38 24.01 -2.31
CA PRO A 341 10.77 24.16 -0.91
C PRO A 341 11.86 23.17 -0.46
N ASP A 342 12.15 22.12 -1.24
CA ASP A 342 13.25 21.19 -0.93
C ASP A 342 14.59 21.61 -1.58
N GLY A 343 14.60 22.69 -2.37
CA GLY A 343 15.80 23.22 -3.01
C GLY A 343 16.41 22.27 -4.05
N LEU A 344 15.61 21.41 -4.69
CA LEU A 344 16.11 20.44 -5.66
C LEU A 344 16.81 21.13 -6.84
N GLY A 345 16.37 22.35 -7.20
CA GLY A 345 16.91 23.12 -8.31
C GLY A 345 18.39 23.50 -8.19
N GLU A 346 18.95 23.53 -6.96
CA GLU A 346 20.37 23.84 -6.74
C GLU A 346 21.30 22.80 -7.38
N ASN A 347 20.89 21.52 -7.33
CA ASN A 347 21.67 20.39 -7.85
C ASN A 347 21.04 19.78 -9.12
N TYR A 348 20.29 20.59 -9.88
CA TYR A 348 19.55 20.14 -11.06
C TYR A 348 20.02 20.86 -12.33
N PRO A 349 21.10 20.37 -12.97
CA PRO A 349 21.63 20.96 -14.19
C PRO A 349 20.55 21.04 -15.27
N VAL A 350 20.56 22.12 -16.06
CA VAL A 350 19.60 22.32 -17.17
C VAL A 350 19.61 21.13 -18.13
N ALA A 351 20.79 20.56 -18.40
CA ALA A 351 20.96 19.41 -19.28
C ALA A 351 20.28 18.12 -18.79
N ALA A 352 19.86 18.05 -17.53
CA ALA A 352 19.18 16.90 -16.95
C ALA A 352 17.66 17.10 -16.78
N ARG A 353 17.12 18.29 -17.11
CA ARG A 353 15.71 18.66 -16.92
C ARG A 353 14.84 18.16 -18.08
N HIS A 354 14.59 16.85 -18.13
CA HIS A 354 13.95 16.20 -19.27
C HIS A 354 12.45 16.01 -19.07
N HIS A 355 12.05 15.12 -18.18
CA HIS A 355 10.68 14.65 -17.98
C HIS A 355 9.76 15.79 -17.52
N GLY A 356 10.19 16.58 -16.54
CA GLY A 356 9.45 17.74 -16.07
C GLY A 356 9.20 18.78 -17.17
N THR A 357 10.18 19.00 -18.05
CA THR A 357 10.04 19.89 -19.22
C THR A 357 9.05 19.33 -20.22
N ALA A 358 9.14 18.04 -20.53
CA ALA A 358 8.23 17.37 -21.46
C ALA A 358 6.78 17.41 -20.94
N MET A 359 6.56 17.06 -19.68
CA MET A 359 5.23 17.07 -19.06
C MET A 359 4.66 18.49 -18.96
N ALA A 360 5.47 19.47 -18.57
CA ALA A 360 5.03 20.87 -18.54
C ALA A 360 4.61 21.36 -19.94
N SER A 361 5.37 21.01 -20.98
CA SER A 361 5.03 21.33 -22.36
C SER A 361 3.71 20.68 -22.80
N LEU A 362 3.53 19.39 -22.54
CA LEU A 362 2.31 18.65 -22.88
C LEU A 362 1.07 19.21 -22.17
N ILE A 363 1.19 19.57 -20.90
CA ILE A 363 0.07 20.15 -20.14
C ILE A 363 -0.30 21.54 -20.66
N ILE A 364 0.69 22.36 -21.00
CA ILE A 364 0.45 23.74 -21.45
C ILE A 364 -0.06 23.78 -22.88
N HIS A 365 0.55 23.02 -23.79
CA HIS A 365 0.31 23.14 -25.23
C HIS A 365 -0.63 22.06 -25.78
N GLY A 366 -0.89 20.99 -25.01
CA GLY A 366 -1.71 19.86 -25.45
C GLY A 366 -1.10 19.10 -26.63
N ASP A 367 -1.95 18.46 -27.42
CA ASP A 367 -1.54 17.83 -28.66
C ASP A 367 -1.23 18.90 -29.73
N LEU A 368 0.04 18.98 -30.12
CA LEU A 368 0.52 19.95 -31.09
C LEU A 368 -0.02 19.72 -32.50
N THR A 369 -0.50 18.51 -32.82
CA THR A 369 -1.11 18.20 -34.13
C THR A 369 -2.52 18.76 -34.27
N ASP A 370 -3.23 18.88 -33.15
CA ASP A 370 -4.61 19.38 -33.08
C ASP A 370 -4.68 20.92 -33.07
N GLY A 371 -3.55 21.60 -32.84
CA GLY A 371 -3.44 23.07 -32.89
C GLY A 371 -4.31 23.79 -31.85
N GLY A 372 -4.61 23.15 -30.72
CA GLY A 372 -5.40 23.74 -29.64
C GLY A 372 -4.73 24.97 -29.01
N PRO A 373 -5.50 25.87 -28.38
CA PRO A 373 -4.91 26.98 -27.64
C PRO A 373 -4.12 26.48 -26.43
N ALA A 374 -2.97 27.10 -26.17
CA ALA A 374 -2.21 26.86 -24.95
C ALA A 374 -3.00 27.28 -23.70
N LEU A 375 -2.67 26.69 -22.56
CA LEU A 375 -3.27 27.01 -21.26
C LEU A 375 -3.18 28.53 -20.99
N ASP A 376 -4.32 29.11 -20.61
CA ASP A 376 -4.50 30.55 -20.38
C ASP A 376 -4.04 31.01 -18.98
N ARG A 377 -3.50 30.09 -18.18
CA ARG A 377 -3.09 30.30 -16.78
C ARG A 377 -1.75 29.62 -16.51
N PRO A 378 -1.01 30.06 -15.47
CA PRO A 378 0.22 29.38 -15.08
C PRO A 378 -0.01 27.92 -14.69
N LEU A 379 0.96 27.07 -15.03
CA LEU A 379 1.10 25.72 -14.49
C LEU A 379 1.85 25.81 -13.16
N TYR A 380 1.25 25.29 -12.08
CA TYR A 380 1.99 25.11 -10.83
C TYR A 380 2.91 23.90 -10.96
N VAL A 381 4.15 24.02 -10.52
CA VAL A 381 5.12 22.93 -10.58
C VAL A 381 5.75 22.75 -9.21
N ARG A 382 5.69 21.52 -8.70
CA ARG A 382 6.37 21.12 -7.47
C ARG A 382 7.33 19.98 -7.81
N PRO A 383 8.64 20.27 -7.89
CA PRO A 383 9.64 19.26 -8.14
C PRO A 383 9.60 18.17 -7.05
N ILE A 384 9.53 16.91 -7.46
CA ILE A 384 9.66 15.70 -6.62
C ILE A 384 10.66 14.70 -7.20
N LEU A 385 11.19 14.97 -8.40
CA LEU A 385 12.28 14.20 -9.01
C LEU A 385 13.58 15.02 -8.99
N GLN A 386 14.70 14.31 -9.13
CA GLN A 386 16.05 14.85 -9.31
C GLN A 386 16.81 14.01 -10.35
N PRO A 387 17.92 14.49 -10.91
CA PRO A 387 18.76 13.67 -11.80
C PRO A 387 19.21 12.37 -11.13
N HIS A 388 19.21 11.27 -11.87
CA HIS A 388 19.72 10.00 -11.40
C HIS A 388 21.25 10.01 -11.37
N GLU A 389 21.84 9.58 -10.26
CA GLU A 389 23.29 9.66 -10.03
C GLU A 389 24.11 8.83 -11.05
N PHE A 390 23.65 7.60 -11.33
CA PHE A 390 24.38 6.63 -12.16
C PHE A 390 23.86 6.47 -13.60
N MET A 391 22.70 7.05 -13.93
CA MET A 391 22.03 6.85 -15.23
C MET A 391 21.82 8.22 -15.87
N PRO A 392 22.74 8.68 -16.74
CA PRO A 392 22.63 9.99 -17.37
C PRO A 392 21.29 10.18 -18.10
N GLY A 393 20.69 11.35 -17.92
CA GLY A 393 19.41 11.70 -18.52
C GLY A 393 18.18 11.08 -17.85
N HIS A 394 18.34 10.09 -16.96
CA HIS A 394 17.24 9.63 -16.12
C HIS A 394 17.01 10.60 -14.96
N GLU A 395 15.75 10.71 -14.55
CA GLU A 395 15.33 11.43 -13.36
C GLU A 395 14.72 10.42 -12.38
N GLN A 396 14.86 10.62 -11.08
CA GLN A 396 14.34 9.73 -10.06
C GLN A 396 13.68 10.51 -8.94
N VAL A 397 12.71 9.89 -8.26
CA VAL A 397 12.17 10.43 -7.01
C VAL A 397 13.32 10.66 -6.02
N VAL A 398 13.23 11.74 -5.23
CA VAL A 398 14.23 12.08 -4.20
C VAL A 398 14.60 10.80 -3.42
N PRO A 399 15.88 10.37 -3.47
CA PRO A 399 16.31 9.14 -2.83
C PRO A 399 16.22 9.29 -1.31
N ASN A 400 16.20 8.16 -0.60
CA ASN A 400 16.16 8.15 0.86
C ASN A 400 14.94 8.88 1.45
N ARG A 401 13.82 8.90 0.70
CA ARG A 401 12.53 9.43 1.13
C ARG A 401 11.40 8.49 0.77
N LEU A 402 10.44 8.33 1.68
CA LEU A 402 9.25 7.54 1.44
C LEU A 402 8.32 8.29 0.46
N LEU A 403 8.06 7.70 -0.70
CA LEU A 403 7.21 8.30 -1.74
C LEU A 403 5.81 8.70 -1.23
N PRO A 404 5.10 7.90 -0.39
CA PRO A 404 3.83 8.34 0.19
C PRO A 404 3.95 9.66 0.96
N ASP A 405 5.05 9.86 1.70
CA ASP A 405 5.30 11.10 2.44
C ASP A 405 5.53 12.29 1.51
N VAL A 406 6.38 12.11 0.48
CA VAL A 406 6.68 13.13 -0.52
C VAL A 406 5.40 13.62 -1.20
N LEU A 407 4.54 12.69 -1.63
CA LEU A 407 3.26 13.01 -2.26
C LEU A 407 2.30 13.68 -1.28
N HIS A 408 2.16 13.15 -0.06
CA HIS A 408 1.28 13.70 0.95
C HIS A 408 1.66 15.14 1.31
N ARG A 409 2.95 15.41 1.53
CA ARG A 409 3.47 16.76 1.79
C ARG A 409 3.27 17.68 0.60
N ALA A 410 3.54 17.22 -0.62
CA ALA A 410 3.34 18.02 -1.84
C ALA A 410 1.88 18.46 -1.99
N ILE A 411 0.91 17.56 -1.79
CA ILE A 411 -0.50 17.91 -1.91
C ILE A 411 -0.96 18.81 -0.77
N ARG A 412 -0.55 18.53 0.48
CA ARG A 412 -0.86 19.41 1.61
C ARG A 412 -0.30 20.81 1.41
N ARG A 413 0.93 20.96 0.91
CA ARG A 413 1.53 22.24 0.56
C ARG A 413 0.69 23.02 -0.45
N ILE A 414 0.15 22.34 -1.47
CA ILE A 414 -0.71 22.96 -2.49
C ILE A 414 -2.02 23.47 -1.90
N VAL A 415 -2.72 22.67 -1.09
CA VAL A 415 -4.13 22.93 -0.71
C VAL A 415 -4.33 23.44 0.73
N LYS A 416 -3.49 23.04 1.69
CA LYS A 416 -3.58 23.43 3.11
C LYS A 416 -2.45 24.38 3.55
N GLY A 417 -1.26 24.23 2.99
CA GLY A 417 -0.03 24.88 3.47
C GLY A 417 0.81 23.97 4.36
N GLU A 418 1.90 24.50 4.91
CA GLU A 418 2.87 23.77 5.73
C GLU A 418 3.34 24.64 6.90
N GLY A 419 3.09 24.20 8.15
CA GLY A 419 3.35 25.01 9.34
C GLY A 419 2.65 26.37 9.28
N ASN A 420 3.42 27.46 9.34
CA ASN A 420 2.91 28.83 9.22
C ASN A 420 2.84 29.33 7.77
N GLN A 421 3.28 28.54 6.78
CA GLN A 421 3.20 28.91 5.38
C GLN A 421 1.78 28.64 4.84
N PRO A 422 1.12 29.62 4.20
CA PRO A 422 -0.19 29.39 3.60
C PRO A 422 -0.12 28.38 2.45
N ALA A 423 -1.27 27.87 2.05
CA ALA A 423 -1.40 27.01 0.87
C ALA A 423 -0.79 27.68 -0.37
N ALA A 424 0.10 26.96 -1.07
CA ALA A 424 0.86 27.50 -2.20
C ALA A 424 -0.03 27.78 -3.42
N ALA A 425 -1.00 26.90 -3.68
CA ALA A 425 -1.84 26.97 -4.87
C ALA A 425 -3.25 26.38 -4.63
N PRO A 426 -4.06 26.94 -3.70
CA PRO A 426 -5.36 26.37 -3.31
C PRO A 426 -6.42 26.37 -4.43
N SER A 427 -6.15 27.05 -5.55
CA SER A 427 -6.98 27.05 -6.75
C SER A 427 -6.80 25.82 -7.65
N VAL A 428 -5.77 25.00 -7.42
CA VAL A 428 -5.51 23.76 -8.14
C VAL A 428 -6.67 22.78 -7.98
N ARG A 429 -7.04 22.13 -9.08
CA ARG A 429 -8.11 21.12 -9.16
C ARG A 429 -7.68 19.86 -9.90
N VAL A 430 -6.61 19.94 -10.68
CA VAL A 430 -6.01 18.80 -11.39
C VAL A 430 -4.55 18.70 -10.96
N VAL A 431 -4.12 17.50 -10.58
CA VAL A 431 -2.72 17.20 -10.29
C VAL A 431 -2.27 16.15 -11.30
N ASN A 432 -1.26 16.48 -12.09
CA ASN A 432 -0.59 15.54 -12.96
C ASN A 432 0.56 14.87 -12.20
N LEU A 433 0.52 13.54 -12.21
CA LEU A 433 1.54 12.66 -11.66
C LEU A 433 1.89 11.64 -12.75
N SER A 434 2.81 12.01 -13.66
CA SER A 434 3.18 11.20 -14.82
C SER A 434 4.27 10.17 -14.49
N ILE A 435 4.18 9.57 -13.30
CA ILE A 435 5.20 8.70 -12.73
C ILE A 435 4.52 7.46 -12.12
N GLY A 436 5.16 6.29 -12.15
CA GLY A 436 4.58 5.04 -11.64
C GLY A 436 5.62 4.06 -11.08
N ALA A 437 5.29 3.39 -9.97
CA ALA A 437 6.20 2.45 -9.30
C ALA A 437 5.91 1.00 -9.72
N GLN A 438 6.75 0.43 -10.59
CA GLN A 438 6.60 -0.94 -11.10
C GLN A 438 6.64 -2.00 -10.00
N THR A 439 7.44 -1.79 -8.95
CA THR A 439 7.58 -2.72 -7.81
C THR A 439 6.34 -2.78 -6.90
N ARG A 440 5.32 -1.94 -7.14
CA ARG A 440 4.08 -1.86 -6.35
C ARG A 440 2.82 -1.87 -7.20
N ALA A 441 2.80 -2.70 -8.23
CA ALA A 441 1.59 -2.92 -9.03
C ALA A 441 0.41 -3.36 -8.14
N LEU A 442 -0.78 -2.82 -8.42
CA LEU A 442 -2.02 -3.21 -7.75
C LEU A 442 -2.41 -4.63 -8.19
N THR A 443 -1.93 -5.63 -7.45
CA THR A 443 -2.26 -7.04 -7.68
C THR A 443 -3.32 -7.52 -6.71
N ARG A 444 -2.97 -7.63 -5.42
CA ARG A 444 -3.83 -8.18 -4.36
C ARG A 444 -3.98 -7.26 -3.14
N ARG A 445 -3.11 -6.25 -3.03
CA ARG A 445 -3.15 -5.22 -1.98
C ARG A 445 -3.07 -3.84 -2.58
N MET A 446 -3.85 -2.92 -2.03
CA MET A 446 -3.68 -1.50 -2.33
C MET A 446 -2.37 -1.02 -1.71
N SER A 447 -1.50 -0.40 -2.52
CA SER A 447 -0.24 0.16 -2.02
C SER A 447 -0.51 1.39 -1.14
N PRO A 448 0.44 1.83 -0.28
CA PRO A 448 0.34 3.09 0.45
C PRO A 448 0.06 4.29 -0.45
N VAL A 449 0.67 4.34 -1.63
CA VAL A 449 0.39 5.38 -2.64
C VAL A 449 -1.05 5.26 -3.15
N GLY A 450 -1.56 4.04 -3.39
CA GLY A 450 -2.95 3.82 -3.76
C GLY A 450 -3.93 4.32 -2.68
N ARG A 451 -3.68 4.00 -1.41
CA ARG A 451 -4.48 4.49 -0.27
C ARG A 451 -4.43 6.03 -0.17
N LEU A 452 -3.27 6.63 -0.40
CA LEU A 452 -3.11 8.08 -0.45
C LEU A 452 -3.95 8.69 -1.58
N LEU A 453 -3.92 8.12 -2.77
CA LEU A 453 -4.70 8.61 -3.91
C LEU A 453 -6.22 8.46 -3.70
N ASP A 454 -6.68 7.42 -2.99
CA ASP A 454 -8.09 7.23 -2.63
C ASP A 454 -8.58 8.25 -1.60
N TRP A 455 -7.68 8.68 -0.69
CA TRP A 455 -7.98 9.68 0.34
C TRP A 455 -8.02 11.13 -0.19
N LEU A 456 -7.18 11.44 -1.19
CA LEU A 456 -7.05 12.78 -1.80
C LEU A 456 -8.30 13.22 -2.57
#